data_AF-A0A0F8Z5L9-F1
#
_entry.id   AF-A0A0F8Z5L9-F1
#
_cell.length_a   1.000
_cell.length_b   1.000
_cell.length_c   1.000
_cell.angle_alpha   90.00
_cell.angle_beta   90.00
_cell.angle_gamma   90.00
#
_symmetry.space_group_name_H-M   'P 1'
#
loop_
_entity.id
_entity.type
_entity.pdbx_description
1 polymer ?
#
loop_
_entity_poly.entity_id
_entity_poly.type
_entity_poly.pdbx_seq_one_letter_code
_entity_poly.pdbx_strand_id
1 'polypeptide(L)'
;NYETERYEFASLAFHLLYMSFVSFSIWQIRLARPEQFAMAMVGFDKSENALMACESPFKFYDQLRESQIFRFLKLIGCTNQQVGEFAKFVKRRNKIAHPTGTVFFNDRAAIDAEIADMMKEVGNIEAHMEPVILELYQRFLADRADEELWAFAVPGDEVTANLVHANYMSAADLAYCRAFDIEGLRDEPGFEAKVALHQSLVALYPPDEIDDAA
;
A
#
# COMPACT_ATOMS: atom_id res chain seq x y z
N ASN A 1 -10.23 -21.59 -8.57
CA ASN A 1 -9.45 -21.29 -9.79
C ASN A 1 -8.09 -21.97 -9.74
N TYR A 2 -7.20 -21.60 -8.83
CA TYR A 2 -5.87 -22.20 -8.73
C TYR A 2 -5.91 -23.71 -8.43
N GLU A 3 -6.59 -24.13 -7.35
CA GLU A 3 -6.77 -25.56 -7.00
C GLU A 3 -7.53 -26.37 -8.06
N THR A 4 -8.33 -25.69 -8.88
CA THR A 4 -9.11 -26.31 -9.96
C THR A 4 -8.40 -26.21 -11.30
N GLU A 5 -7.11 -25.89 -11.32
CA GLU A 5 -6.23 -25.79 -12.50
C GLU A 5 -6.67 -24.77 -13.55
N ARG A 6 -7.51 -23.81 -13.16
CA ARG A 6 -7.95 -22.67 -13.99
C ARG A 6 -6.97 -21.52 -13.84
N TYR A 7 -5.72 -21.74 -14.25
CA TYR A 7 -4.60 -20.85 -13.95
C TYR A 7 -4.72 -19.46 -14.58
N GLU A 8 -5.23 -19.32 -15.81
CA GLU A 8 -5.44 -17.99 -16.41
C GLU A 8 -6.41 -17.13 -15.58
N PHE A 9 -7.50 -17.73 -15.08
CA PHE A 9 -8.45 -17.04 -14.21
C PHE A 9 -7.86 -16.77 -12.82
N ALA A 10 -7.01 -17.66 -12.31
CA ALA A 10 -6.29 -17.42 -11.06
C ALA A 10 -5.32 -16.24 -11.20
N SER A 11 -4.56 -16.17 -12.29
CA SER A 11 -3.65 -15.06 -12.60
C SER A 11 -4.41 -13.72 -12.74
N LEU A 12 -5.57 -13.72 -13.39
CA LEU A 12 -6.41 -12.52 -13.48
C LEU A 12 -6.90 -12.02 -12.11
N ALA A 13 -7.32 -12.93 -11.23
CA ALA A 13 -7.73 -12.58 -9.88
C ALA A 13 -6.54 -12.06 -9.05
N PHE A 14 -5.37 -12.69 -9.18
CA PHE A 14 -4.15 -12.27 -8.51
C PHE A 14 -3.66 -10.90 -8.98
N HIS A 15 -3.77 -10.61 -10.28
CA HIS A 15 -3.51 -9.27 -10.83
C HIS A 15 -4.39 -8.20 -10.20
N LEU A 16 -5.67 -8.50 -9.92
CA LEU A 16 -6.56 -7.54 -9.26
C LEU A 16 -6.10 -7.23 -7.83
N LEU A 17 -5.60 -8.23 -7.09
CA LEU A 17 -5.00 -8.02 -5.76
C LEU A 17 -3.75 -7.14 -5.86
N TYR A 18 -2.87 -7.43 -6.81
CA TYR A 18 -1.66 -6.63 -7.06
C TYR A 18 -2.00 -5.17 -7.40
N MET A 19 -2.96 -4.93 -8.29
CA MET A 19 -3.38 -3.56 -8.61
C MET A 19 -4.05 -2.86 -7.40
N SER A 20 -4.79 -3.61 -6.57
CA SER A 20 -5.38 -3.06 -5.35
C SER A 20 -4.30 -2.61 -4.36
N PHE A 21 -3.29 -3.45 -4.13
CA PHE A 21 -2.11 -3.10 -3.34
C PHE A 21 -1.45 -1.81 -3.86
N VAL A 22 -1.17 -1.73 -5.16
CA VAL A 22 -0.56 -0.53 -5.78
C VAL A 22 -1.45 0.70 -5.56
N SER A 23 -2.76 0.60 -5.72
CA SER A 23 -3.69 1.70 -5.45
C SER A 23 -3.62 2.18 -4.00
N PHE A 24 -3.58 1.26 -3.04
CA PHE A 24 -3.43 1.62 -1.62
C PHE A 24 -2.08 2.30 -1.35
N SER A 25 -0.97 1.79 -1.90
CA SER A 25 0.34 2.44 -1.76
C SER A 25 0.35 3.87 -2.31
N ILE A 26 -0.25 4.09 -3.49
CA ILE A 26 -0.35 5.44 -4.06
C ILE A 26 -1.25 6.34 -3.19
N TRP A 27 -2.31 5.79 -2.61
CA TRP A 27 -3.15 6.53 -1.67
C TRP A 27 -2.39 6.94 -0.41
N GLN A 28 -1.61 6.03 0.18
CA GLN A 28 -0.75 6.31 1.32
C GLN A 28 0.28 7.41 1.00
N ILE A 29 0.90 7.40 -0.19
CA ILE A 29 1.78 8.48 -0.65
C ILE A 29 1.03 9.82 -0.67
N ARG A 30 -0.20 9.83 -1.20
CA ARG A 30 -1.04 11.04 -1.22
C ARG A 30 -1.32 11.56 0.19
N LEU A 31 -1.65 10.68 1.13
CA LEU A 31 -1.91 11.05 2.52
C LEU A 31 -0.65 11.60 3.20
N ALA A 32 0.49 10.92 3.03
CA ALA A 32 1.74 11.30 3.67
C ALA A 32 2.30 12.61 3.11
N ARG A 33 2.25 12.79 1.78
CA ARG A 33 2.96 13.86 1.08
C ARG A 33 2.01 14.64 0.14
N PRO A 34 0.97 15.29 0.68
CA PRO A 34 -0.10 15.89 -0.13
C PRO A 34 0.42 16.97 -1.10
N GLU A 35 1.38 17.79 -0.68
CA GLU A 35 1.96 18.83 -1.54
C GLU A 35 2.77 18.25 -2.70
N GLN A 36 3.61 17.25 -2.44
CA GLN A 36 4.41 16.58 -3.47
C GLN A 36 3.52 15.80 -4.43
N PHE A 37 2.46 15.17 -3.91
CA PHE A 37 1.46 14.50 -4.70
C PHE A 37 0.73 15.48 -5.62
N ALA A 38 0.31 16.64 -5.09
CA ALA A 38 -0.30 17.72 -5.89
C ALA A 38 0.65 18.24 -6.97
N MET A 39 1.92 18.49 -6.64
CA MET A 39 2.93 18.92 -7.63
C MET A 39 3.14 17.87 -8.74
N ALA A 40 3.06 16.58 -8.42
CA ALA A 40 3.14 15.52 -9.43
C ALA A 40 1.92 15.46 -10.37
N MET A 41 0.77 16.05 -9.99
CA MET A 41 -0.43 16.11 -10.83
C MET A 41 -0.24 16.98 -12.06
N VAL A 42 0.64 17.99 -12.01
CA VAL A 42 0.90 18.92 -13.13
C VAL A 42 1.33 18.18 -14.40
N GLY A 43 1.88 16.97 -14.29
CA GLY A 43 2.21 16.10 -15.43
C GLY A 43 1.04 15.28 -16.01
N PHE A 44 -0.19 15.52 -15.55
CA PHE A 44 -1.43 14.83 -15.93
C PHE A 44 -2.50 15.86 -16.38
N ASP A 45 -2.17 16.62 -17.44
CA ASP A 45 -2.86 17.81 -18.00
C ASP A 45 -4.41 17.88 -18.00
N LYS A 46 -5.13 16.75 -17.96
CA LYS A 46 -6.61 16.72 -18.05
C LYS A 46 -7.32 16.15 -16.83
N SER A 47 -6.56 15.69 -15.83
CA SER A 47 -7.08 14.89 -14.74
C SER A 47 -6.72 15.40 -13.35
N GLU A 48 -5.91 16.46 -13.23
CA GLU A 48 -5.43 16.98 -11.94
C GLU A 48 -6.55 17.20 -10.92
N ASN A 49 -7.54 18.05 -11.24
CA ASN A 49 -8.65 18.33 -10.33
C ASN A 49 -9.47 17.07 -10.01
N ALA A 50 -9.64 16.16 -10.97
CA ALA A 50 -10.40 14.93 -10.79
C ALA A 50 -9.64 13.92 -9.90
N LEU A 51 -8.31 13.82 -10.06
CA LEU A 51 -7.44 12.97 -9.27
C LEU A 51 -7.30 13.46 -7.83
N MET A 52 -7.23 14.78 -7.64
CA MET A 52 -7.24 15.38 -6.31
C MET A 52 -8.60 15.26 -5.62
N ALA A 53 -9.69 15.17 -6.39
CA ALA A 53 -11.04 14.94 -5.88
C ALA A 53 -11.38 13.46 -5.63
N CYS A 54 -10.48 12.50 -5.93
CA CYS A 54 -10.74 11.10 -5.65
C CYS A 54 -10.94 10.89 -4.13
N GLU A 55 -11.99 10.15 -3.76
CA GLU A 55 -12.34 9.84 -2.37
C GLU A 55 -11.93 8.43 -1.94
N SER A 56 -11.42 7.62 -2.88
CA SER A 56 -10.90 6.29 -2.57
C SER A 56 -9.75 5.89 -3.52
N PRO A 57 -8.89 4.93 -3.11
CA PRO A 57 -7.78 4.42 -3.92
C PRO A 57 -8.20 3.87 -5.30
N PHE A 58 -9.41 3.33 -5.41
CA PHE A 58 -9.90 2.72 -6.65
C PHE A 58 -10.40 3.75 -7.67
N LYS A 59 -10.83 4.94 -7.21
CA LYS A 59 -11.30 6.02 -8.11
C LYS A 59 -10.18 6.61 -8.98
N PHE A 60 -8.90 6.31 -8.71
CA PHE A 60 -7.80 6.72 -9.58
C PHE A 60 -7.96 6.18 -11.01
N TYR A 61 -8.52 4.98 -11.18
CA TYR A 61 -8.68 4.35 -12.50
C TYR A 61 -9.79 4.97 -13.35
N ASP A 62 -10.65 5.83 -12.77
CA ASP A 62 -11.61 6.63 -13.54
C ASP A 62 -10.89 7.66 -14.43
N GLN A 63 -9.67 8.05 -14.03
CA GLN A 63 -8.89 9.10 -14.66
C GLN A 63 -7.58 8.58 -15.28
N LEU A 64 -7.08 7.43 -14.81
CA LEU A 64 -5.79 6.87 -15.21
C LEU A 64 -5.93 5.51 -15.85
N ARG A 65 -5.08 5.26 -16.85
CA ARG A 65 -4.82 3.89 -17.29
C ARG A 65 -4.02 3.16 -16.22
N GLU A 66 -4.18 1.84 -16.13
CA GLU A 66 -3.49 1.01 -15.12
C GLU A 66 -1.97 1.21 -15.07
N SER A 67 -1.30 1.33 -16.21
CA SER A 67 0.16 1.54 -16.21
C SER A 67 0.59 2.95 -15.77
N GLN A 68 -0.31 3.93 -15.81
CA GLN A 68 0.01 5.31 -15.44
C GLN A 68 0.11 5.50 -13.93
N ILE A 69 -0.62 4.70 -13.14
CA ILE A 69 -0.63 4.81 -11.68
C ILE A 69 0.78 4.60 -11.07
N PHE A 70 1.58 3.72 -11.67
CA PHE A 70 2.94 3.42 -11.22
C PHE A 70 3.89 4.62 -11.32
N ARG A 71 3.55 5.67 -12.11
CA ARG A 71 4.37 6.88 -12.17
C ARG A 71 4.46 7.59 -10.82
N PHE A 72 3.47 7.42 -9.94
CA PHE A 72 3.49 8.00 -8.59
C PHE A 72 4.54 7.40 -7.68
N LEU A 73 5.00 6.17 -7.95
CA LEU A 73 6.09 5.56 -7.18
C LEU A 73 7.42 6.31 -7.32
N LYS A 74 7.54 7.22 -8.29
CA LYS A 74 8.70 8.14 -8.35
C LYS A 74 8.77 9.09 -7.17
N LEU A 75 7.63 9.39 -6.52
CA LEU A 75 7.56 10.23 -5.33
C LEU A 75 8.24 9.60 -4.11
N ILE A 76 8.49 8.29 -4.16
CA ILE A 76 9.18 7.54 -3.12
C ILE A 76 10.57 7.06 -3.57
N GLY A 77 11.10 7.60 -4.68
CA GLY A 77 12.46 7.32 -5.15
C GLY A 77 12.58 6.20 -6.18
N CYS A 78 11.48 5.59 -6.63
CA CYS A 78 11.55 4.57 -7.68
C CYS A 78 12.02 5.15 -9.02
N THR A 79 12.98 4.48 -9.65
CA THR A 79 13.52 4.83 -10.97
C THR A 79 12.54 4.51 -12.10
N ASN A 80 12.77 5.07 -13.29
CA ASN A 80 12.01 4.72 -14.50
C ASN A 80 12.04 3.21 -14.81
N GLN A 81 13.17 2.55 -14.54
CA GLN A 81 13.33 1.13 -14.77
C GLN A 81 12.43 0.34 -13.82
N GLN A 82 12.47 0.63 -12.51
CA GLN A 82 11.60 0.00 -11.52
C GLN A 82 10.12 0.20 -11.83
N VAL A 83 9.71 1.42 -12.16
CA VAL A 83 8.33 1.71 -12.60
C VAL A 83 7.94 0.87 -13.82
N GLY A 84 8.87 0.67 -14.77
CA GLY A 84 8.66 -0.20 -15.93
C GLY A 84 8.45 -1.67 -15.56
N GLU A 85 9.25 -2.17 -14.61
CA GLU A 85 9.13 -3.53 -14.07
C GLU A 85 7.80 -3.73 -13.36
N PHE A 86 7.38 -2.80 -12.49
CA PHE A 86 6.11 -2.90 -11.78
C PHE A 86 4.90 -2.89 -12.73
N ALA A 87 4.97 -2.12 -13.81
CA ALA A 87 3.91 -2.00 -14.80
C ALA A 87 3.89 -3.16 -15.82
N LYS A 88 4.89 -4.06 -15.84
CA LYS A 88 4.97 -5.14 -16.84
C LYS A 88 3.78 -6.12 -16.75
N PHE A 89 3.27 -6.33 -15.54
CA PHE A 89 2.14 -7.24 -15.29
C PHE A 89 0.83 -6.75 -15.91
N VAL A 90 0.62 -5.43 -16.01
CA VAL A 90 -0.54 -4.86 -16.75
C VAL A 90 -0.54 -5.31 -18.21
N LYS A 91 0.63 -5.25 -18.86
CA LYS A 91 0.77 -5.68 -20.27
C LYS A 91 0.57 -7.19 -20.40
N ARG A 92 1.09 -7.97 -19.46
CA ARG A 92 0.97 -9.44 -19.45
C ARG A 92 -0.48 -9.85 -19.24
N ARG A 93 -1.18 -9.27 -18.26
CA ARG A 93 -2.60 -9.46 -18.02
C ARG A 93 -3.44 -9.16 -19.25
N ASN A 94 -3.18 -8.06 -19.96
CA ASN A 94 -3.90 -7.73 -21.19
C ASN A 94 -3.76 -8.84 -22.25
N LYS A 95 -2.59 -9.46 -22.39
CA LYS A 95 -2.39 -10.57 -23.32
C LYS A 95 -3.18 -11.83 -22.94
N ILE A 96 -3.26 -12.13 -21.64
CA ILE A 96 -4.01 -13.27 -21.10
C ILE A 96 -5.52 -13.06 -21.27
N ALA A 97 -6.03 -11.84 -21.00
CA ALA A 97 -7.45 -11.54 -21.05
C ALA A 97 -8.01 -11.47 -22.49
N HIS A 98 -7.17 -11.28 -23.50
CA HIS A 98 -7.61 -11.25 -24.89
C HIS A 98 -7.60 -12.67 -25.48
N PRO A 99 -8.66 -13.08 -26.22
CA PRO A 99 -8.76 -14.39 -26.84
C PRO A 99 -7.84 -14.47 -28.07
N THR A 100 -6.53 -14.51 -27.82
CA THR A 100 -5.47 -14.55 -28.84
C THR A 100 -5.09 -15.98 -29.23
N GLY A 101 -5.67 -16.99 -28.57
CA GLY A 101 -5.36 -18.41 -28.80
C GLY A 101 -4.08 -18.91 -28.14
N THR A 102 -3.39 -18.06 -27.37
CA THR A 102 -2.19 -18.44 -26.61
C THR A 102 -2.57 -18.80 -25.18
N VAL A 103 -2.25 -20.03 -24.74
CA VAL A 103 -2.35 -20.41 -23.32
C VAL A 103 -1.03 -20.09 -22.63
N PHE A 104 -1.07 -19.23 -21.62
CA PHE A 104 0.13 -18.75 -20.93
C PHE A 104 0.56 -19.63 -19.76
N PHE A 105 -0.41 -20.30 -19.12
CA PHE A 105 -0.17 -21.11 -17.93
C PHE A 105 -0.69 -22.53 -18.18
N ASN A 106 0.20 -23.39 -18.66
CA ASN A 106 -0.11 -24.78 -19.00
C ASN A 106 0.09 -25.74 -17.82
N ASP A 107 0.75 -25.28 -16.77
CA ASP A 107 1.01 -26.04 -15.55
C ASP A 107 1.06 -25.11 -14.33
N ARG A 108 1.09 -25.73 -13.15
CA ARG A 108 1.19 -25.04 -11.87
C ARG A 108 2.49 -24.24 -11.74
N ALA A 109 3.60 -24.76 -12.26
CA ALA A 109 4.90 -24.11 -12.15
C ALA A 109 4.93 -22.75 -12.87
N ALA A 110 4.27 -22.63 -14.03
CA ALA A 110 4.19 -21.39 -14.79
C ALA A 110 3.43 -20.29 -14.05
N ILE A 111 2.31 -20.62 -13.40
CA ILE A 111 1.57 -19.64 -12.59
C ILE A 111 2.29 -19.33 -11.27
N ASP A 112 2.95 -20.31 -10.65
CA ASP A 112 3.72 -20.08 -9.43
C ASP A 112 4.88 -19.11 -9.68
N ALA A 113 5.56 -19.25 -10.82
CA ALA A 113 6.59 -18.30 -11.24
C ALA A 113 6.02 -16.88 -11.45
N GLU A 114 4.82 -16.76 -12.04
CA GLU A 114 4.15 -15.47 -12.22
C GLU A 114 3.81 -14.82 -10.87
N ILE A 115 3.23 -15.59 -9.95
CA ILE A 115 2.87 -15.13 -8.61
C ILE A 115 4.13 -14.71 -7.84
N ALA A 116 5.19 -15.52 -7.91
CA ALA A 116 6.46 -15.21 -7.27
C ALA A 116 7.09 -13.92 -7.82
N ASP A 117 7.06 -13.72 -9.13
CA ASP A 117 7.52 -12.49 -9.78
C ASP A 117 6.73 -11.27 -9.29
N MET A 118 5.41 -11.38 -9.22
CA MET A 118 4.53 -10.30 -8.73
C MET A 118 4.77 -10.01 -7.25
N MET A 119 4.89 -11.04 -6.40
CA MET A 119 5.18 -10.89 -4.97
C MET A 119 6.56 -10.28 -4.71
N LYS A 120 7.55 -10.60 -5.55
CA LYS A 120 8.85 -9.94 -5.50
C LYS A 120 8.72 -8.43 -5.75
N GLU A 121 7.92 -8.02 -6.72
CA GLU A 121 7.69 -6.59 -6.96
C GLU A 121 6.85 -5.92 -5.87
N VAL A 122 5.93 -6.66 -5.22
CA VAL A 122 5.24 -6.18 -3.99
C VAL A 122 6.28 -5.84 -2.91
N GLY A 123 7.18 -6.78 -2.58
CA GLY A 123 8.23 -6.54 -1.58
C GLY A 123 9.17 -5.39 -1.96
N ASN A 124 9.47 -5.23 -3.25
CA ASN A 124 10.24 -4.08 -3.74
C ASN A 124 9.50 -2.76 -3.50
N ILE A 125 8.18 -2.70 -3.74
CA ILE A 125 7.37 -1.50 -3.49
C ILE A 125 7.28 -1.23 -1.99
N GLU A 126 7.02 -2.25 -1.16
CA GLU A 126 6.96 -2.14 0.31
C GLU A 126 8.25 -1.54 0.88
N ALA A 127 9.42 -1.97 0.40
CA ALA A 127 10.70 -1.41 0.83
C ALA A 127 10.83 0.10 0.52
N HIS A 128 10.31 0.57 -0.61
CA HIS A 128 10.27 2.02 -0.90
C HIS A 128 9.17 2.76 -0.12
N MET A 129 8.15 2.04 0.33
CA MET A 129 7.03 2.61 1.10
C MET A 129 7.37 2.83 2.57
N GLU A 130 8.36 2.15 3.15
CA GLU A 130 8.73 2.29 4.56
C GLU A 130 8.81 3.77 5.04
N PRO A 131 9.51 4.70 4.36
CA PRO A 131 9.53 6.09 4.80
C PRO A 131 8.16 6.78 4.79
N VAL A 132 7.29 6.43 3.83
CA VAL A 132 5.92 6.96 3.74
C VAL A 132 5.07 6.46 4.89
N ILE A 133 5.21 5.18 5.23
CA ILE A 133 4.48 4.57 6.35
C ILE A 133 4.90 5.20 7.67
N LEU A 134 6.20 5.38 7.88
CA LEU A 134 6.71 6.02 9.10
C LEU A 134 6.29 7.50 9.20
N GLU A 135 6.24 8.23 8.09
CA GLU A 135 5.69 9.60 8.06
C GLU A 135 4.20 9.64 8.48
N LEU A 136 3.39 8.71 7.98
CA LEU A 136 1.98 8.59 8.38
C LEU A 136 1.85 8.24 9.85
N TYR A 137 2.68 7.33 10.34
CA TYR A 137 2.66 6.91 11.73
C TYR A 137 3.06 8.04 12.70
N GLN A 138 4.15 8.75 12.39
CA GLN A 138 4.59 9.91 13.15
C GLN A 138 3.53 11.01 13.17
N ARG A 139 2.90 11.30 12.01
CA ARG A 139 1.81 12.27 11.95
C ARG A 139 0.62 11.83 12.81
N PHE A 140 0.22 10.57 12.74
CA PHE A 140 -0.85 10.03 13.59
C PHE A 140 -0.54 10.25 15.07
N LEU A 141 0.68 9.94 15.53
CA LEU A 141 1.10 10.16 16.90
C LEU A 141 1.11 11.65 17.29
N ALA A 142 1.55 12.52 16.39
CA ALA A 142 1.58 13.97 16.62
C ALA A 142 0.17 14.57 16.70
N ASP A 143 -0.73 14.21 15.77
CA ASP A 143 -2.12 14.67 15.71
C ASP A 143 -2.98 14.13 16.87
N ARG A 144 -2.46 13.15 17.61
CA ARG A 144 -3.11 12.49 18.76
C ARG A 144 -2.30 12.63 20.06
N ALA A 145 -1.41 13.62 20.12
CA ALA A 145 -0.62 13.91 21.31
C ALA A 145 -1.49 14.43 22.49
N ASP A 146 -2.70 14.90 22.23
CA ASP A 146 -3.66 15.37 23.23
C ASP A 146 -4.86 14.42 23.31
N GLU A 147 -5.00 13.71 24.43
CA GLU A 147 -6.06 12.74 24.68
C GLU A 147 -7.46 13.39 24.71
N GLU A 148 -7.55 14.67 25.06
CA GLU A 148 -8.84 15.38 25.09
C GLU A 148 -9.43 15.59 23.69
N LEU A 149 -8.58 15.50 22.65
CA LEU A 149 -8.97 15.68 21.25
C LEU A 149 -9.21 14.34 20.52
N TRP A 150 -9.09 13.21 21.22
CA TRP A 150 -9.34 11.90 20.62
C TRP A 150 -10.82 11.75 20.24
N ALA A 151 -11.06 11.11 19.10
CA ALA A 151 -12.40 10.74 18.65
C ALA A 151 -12.97 9.56 19.46
N PHE A 152 -12.09 8.72 20.01
CA PHE A 152 -12.42 7.56 20.82
C PHE A 152 -11.66 7.58 22.16
N ALA A 153 -12.36 7.28 23.25
CA ALA A 153 -11.76 7.25 24.59
C ALA A 153 -10.79 6.08 24.80
N VAL A 154 -10.84 5.06 23.93
CA VAL A 154 -9.98 3.87 24.01
C VAL A 154 -8.86 4.00 22.97
N PRO A 155 -7.58 3.97 23.37
CA PRO A 155 -6.48 4.15 22.43
C PRO A 155 -6.45 3.09 21.30
N GLY A 156 -6.91 1.87 21.59
CA GLY A 156 -7.05 0.82 20.58
C GLY A 156 -8.06 1.13 19.46
N ASP A 157 -9.14 1.83 19.80
CA ASP A 157 -10.14 2.27 18.81
C ASP A 157 -9.59 3.44 17.97
N GLU A 158 -8.81 4.34 18.58
CA GLU A 158 -8.05 5.37 17.86
C GLU A 158 -7.09 4.76 16.84
N VAL A 159 -6.30 3.77 17.27
CA VAL A 159 -5.38 3.05 16.37
C VAL A 159 -6.15 2.39 15.23
N THR A 160 -7.21 1.66 15.53
CA THR A 160 -7.95 0.91 14.50
C THR A 160 -8.63 1.84 13.50
N ALA A 161 -9.33 2.87 13.97
CA ALA A 161 -10.06 3.78 13.09
C ALA A 161 -9.14 4.76 12.36
N ASN A 162 -8.25 5.43 13.09
CA ASN A 162 -7.54 6.61 12.59
C ASN A 162 -6.12 6.31 12.11
N LEU A 163 -5.48 5.22 12.56
CA LEU A 163 -4.24 4.74 11.97
C LEU A 163 -4.52 3.71 10.87
N VAL A 164 -5.22 2.61 11.20
CA VAL A 164 -5.34 1.46 10.29
C VAL A 164 -6.33 1.73 9.16
N HIS A 165 -7.59 2.01 9.47
CA HIS A 165 -8.62 2.17 8.44
C HIS A 165 -8.45 3.46 7.63
N ALA A 166 -8.23 4.60 8.29
CA ALA A 166 -8.11 5.89 7.60
C ALA A 166 -6.90 5.96 6.65
N ASN A 167 -5.80 5.27 6.98
CA ASN A 167 -4.59 5.27 6.17
C ASN A 167 -4.38 3.97 5.37
N TYR A 168 -5.38 3.06 5.35
CA TYR A 168 -5.31 1.79 4.64
C TYR A 168 -4.06 0.95 4.98
N MET A 169 -3.68 0.90 6.26
CA MET A 169 -2.49 0.18 6.69
C MET A 169 -2.66 -1.33 6.53
N SER A 170 -1.68 -1.98 5.91
CA SER A 170 -1.55 -3.43 5.83
C SER A 170 -0.79 -4.00 7.04
N ALA A 171 -0.83 -5.32 7.23
CA ALA A 171 -0.03 -5.98 8.27
C ALA A 171 1.49 -5.72 8.12
N ALA A 172 1.98 -5.62 6.87
CA ALA A 172 3.35 -5.27 6.56
C ALA A 172 3.68 -3.82 6.99
N ASP A 173 2.78 -2.87 6.72
CA ASP A 173 2.94 -1.48 7.15
C ASP A 173 3.01 -1.37 8.67
N LEU A 174 2.12 -2.09 9.37
CA LEU A 174 2.10 -2.12 10.83
C LEU A 174 3.38 -2.72 11.43
N ALA A 175 4.10 -3.57 10.70
CA ALA A 175 5.41 -4.06 11.14
C ALA A 175 6.43 -2.93 11.28
N TYR A 176 6.48 -1.99 10.34
CA TYR A 176 7.32 -0.80 10.45
C TYR A 176 6.88 0.10 11.62
N CYS A 177 5.56 0.31 11.79
CA CYS A 177 5.03 1.12 12.89
C CYS A 177 5.35 0.52 14.27
N ARG A 178 5.30 -0.81 14.41
CA ARG A 178 5.69 -1.50 15.66
C ARG A 178 7.18 -1.40 15.94
N ALA A 179 8.00 -1.45 14.90
CA ALA A 179 9.45 -1.33 15.02
C ALA A 179 9.92 0.12 15.28
N PHE A 180 9.00 1.09 15.25
CA PHE A 180 9.31 2.50 15.49
C PHE A 180 9.85 2.73 16.91
N ASP A 181 10.97 3.45 17.01
CA ASP A 181 11.55 3.84 18.29
C ASP A 181 10.75 4.98 18.94
N ILE A 182 9.72 4.59 19.71
CA ILE A 182 8.86 5.54 20.41
C ILE A 182 9.64 6.38 21.42
N GLU A 183 10.69 5.83 22.04
CA GLU A 183 11.49 6.53 23.05
C GLU A 183 12.23 7.74 22.49
N GLY A 184 12.50 7.76 21.19
CA GLY A 184 13.03 8.94 20.49
C GLY A 184 12.14 10.18 20.60
N LEU A 185 10.85 10.03 20.93
CA LEU A 185 9.89 11.13 21.09
C LEU A 185 9.70 11.60 22.54
N ARG A 186 10.53 11.13 23.48
CA ARG A 186 10.38 11.36 24.92
C ARG A 186 10.25 12.84 25.31
N ASP A 187 10.98 13.72 24.62
CA ASP A 187 10.99 15.16 24.92
C ASP A 187 9.86 15.93 24.21
N GLU A 188 9.02 15.26 23.43
CA GLU A 188 7.91 15.89 22.73
C GLU A 188 6.66 16.05 23.62
N PRO A 189 5.83 17.08 23.39
CA PRO A 189 4.53 17.20 24.04
C PRO A 189 3.65 15.97 23.79
N GLY A 190 2.88 15.58 24.81
CA GLY A 190 1.93 14.46 24.71
C GLY A 190 2.59 13.09 24.61
N PHE A 191 3.83 12.94 25.09
CA PHE A 191 4.56 11.68 25.00
C PHE A 191 3.82 10.50 25.63
N GLU A 192 3.16 10.68 26.78
CA GLU A 192 2.39 9.61 27.43
C GLU A 192 1.24 9.10 26.55
N ALA A 193 0.51 10.02 25.90
CA ALA A 193 -0.56 9.68 24.96
C ALA A 193 -0.02 8.90 23.75
N LYS A 194 1.12 9.33 23.21
CA LYS A 194 1.81 8.63 22.10
C LYS A 194 2.24 7.22 22.50
N VAL A 195 2.76 7.04 23.72
CA VAL A 195 3.13 5.73 24.27
C VAL A 195 1.90 4.83 24.41
N ALA A 196 0.77 5.35 24.91
CA ALA A 196 -0.47 4.60 25.04
C ALA A 196 -0.99 4.09 23.68
N LEU A 197 -0.92 4.94 22.64
CA LEU A 197 -1.27 4.57 21.27
C LEU A 197 -0.29 3.52 20.70
N HIS A 198 1.01 3.69 20.89
CA HIS A 198 2.03 2.75 20.41
C HIS A 198 1.89 1.38 21.08
N GLN A 199 1.70 1.33 22.40
CA GLN A 199 1.46 0.08 23.13
C GLN A 199 0.18 -0.61 22.67
N SER A 200 -0.88 0.16 22.40
CA SER A 200 -2.15 -0.39 21.88
C SER A 200 -1.99 -0.97 20.48
N LEU A 201 -1.21 -0.32 19.60
CA LEU A 201 -0.84 -0.86 18.30
C LEU A 201 -0.14 -2.21 18.44
N VAL A 202 0.90 -2.29 19.29
CA VAL A 202 1.68 -3.52 19.50
C VAL A 202 0.80 -4.66 20.05
N ALA A 203 -0.14 -4.35 20.95
CA ALA A 203 -1.03 -5.34 21.53
C ALA A 203 -2.11 -5.84 20.57
N LEU A 204 -2.71 -4.95 19.76
CA LEU A 204 -3.80 -5.29 18.84
C LEU A 204 -3.31 -6.01 17.58
N TYR A 205 -2.11 -5.67 17.12
CA TYR A 205 -1.56 -6.17 15.86
C TYR A 205 -0.19 -6.78 16.11
N PRO A 206 -0.08 -7.92 16.84
CA PRO A 206 1.20 -8.57 17.07
C PRO A 206 1.88 -8.98 15.75
N PRO A 207 3.20 -9.24 15.74
CA PRO A 207 3.84 -9.85 14.59
C PRO A 207 3.11 -11.14 14.21
N ASP A 208 2.87 -11.35 12.92
CA ASP A 208 2.37 -12.64 12.45
C ASP A 208 3.39 -13.70 12.89
N GLU A 209 2.93 -14.74 13.60
CA GLU A 209 3.72 -15.95 13.74
C GLU A 209 3.91 -16.47 12.31
N ILE A 210 5.12 -16.31 11.77
CA ILE A 210 5.51 -16.99 10.55
C ILE A 210 5.41 -18.47 10.88
N ASP A 211 4.28 -19.09 10.54
CA ASP A 211 4.18 -20.52 10.47
C ASP A 211 5.12 -20.90 9.32
N ASP A 212 6.35 -21.27 9.66
CA ASP A 212 7.30 -21.96 8.79
C ASP A 212 6.70 -23.33 8.44
N ALA A 213 5.56 -23.33 7.75
CA ALA A 213 4.95 -24.51 7.19
C ALA A 213 5.64 -24.83 5.86
N ALA A 214 6.67 -25.65 6.02
CA ALA A 214 7.41 -26.49 5.07
C ALA A 214 6.73 -26.81 3.73
#